data_AF-A0AAX2KN40-F1
#
_entry.id   AF-A0AAX2KN40-F1
#
_cell.length_a   1.000
_cell.length_b   1.000
_cell.length_c   1.000
_cell.angle_alpha   90.00
_cell.angle_beta   90.00
_cell.angle_gamma   90.00
#
_symmetry.space_group_name_H-M   'P 1'
#
loop_
_entity.id
_entity.type
_entity.pdbx_description
1 polymer ?
#
loop_
_entity_poly.entity_id
_entity_poly.type
_entity_poly.pdbx_seq_one_letter_code
_entity_poly.pdbx_strand_id
1 'polypeptide(L)'
;MKKHSRKIKNNKELTLLIIGIWVVFFLFNMYMPTVRADDLVYVNRLDKLGYLGASIEHYKTWSSRVIIELFLMFFSKHLMLWKLLNSTIMTGSIVLLCKYVFNKLYSKNLLLVFSIFCLIPLTIMGETGWIATTLNYQWPVAFGLLAFYPFFQVLSGKEISKKIYCISIPLLIFSANQEQVNVCFFVLTSLVSLYLLFRRNYNYKLSALSIISLVELFFSLTAPGNTLRAAHEINKWFPEYKKFNFVNKLDLGISSESVKYFV
;
A
#
# COMPACT_ATOMS: atom_id res chain seq x y z
N MET A 1 29.14 -34.54 -25.85
CA MET A 1 28.70 -33.19 -25.42
C MET A 1 27.75 -33.30 -24.25
N LYS A 2 28.22 -33.05 -23.02
CA LYS A 2 27.41 -33.14 -21.79
C LYS A 2 26.48 -31.93 -21.69
N LYS A 3 25.18 -32.18 -21.78
CA LYS A 3 24.10 -31.23 -21.52
C LYS A 3 24.16 -30.86 -20.02
N HIS A 4 24.70 -29.70 -19.67
CA HIS A 4 24.61 -29.17 -18.31
C HIS A 4 23.17 -28.71 -18.05
N SER A 5 22.33 -29.65 -17.62
CA SER A 5 21.11 -29.32 -16.90
C SER A 5 21.51 -28.71 -15.54
N ARG A 6 21.64 -27.38 -15.50
CA ARG A 6 21.64 -26.64 -14.24
C ARG A 6 20.27 -26.83 -13.58
N LYS A 7 20.14 -27.92 -12.81
CA LYS A 7 19.08 -28.09 -11.82
C LYS A 7 19.00 -26.81 -11.00
N ILE A 8 17.79 -26.26 -10.90
CA ILE A 8 17.43 -25.19 -9.97
C ILE A 8 17.80 -25.70 -8.57
N LYS A 9 18.98 -25.29 -8.08
CA LYS A 9 19.41 -25.58 -6.71
C LYS A 9 18.49 -24.74 -5.83
N ASN A 10 17.44 -25.37 -5.29
CA ASN A 10 16.55 -24.76 -4.32
C ASN A 10 17.42 -24.14 -3.22
N ASN A 11 17.45 -22.81 -3.15
CA ASN A 11 18.43 -22.10 -2.34
C ASN A 11 17.93 -22.11 -0.89
N LYS A 12 18.13 -23.23 -0.19
CA LYS A 12 17.65 -23.45 1.19
C LYS A 12 17.96 -22.28 2.12
N GLU A 13 19.14 -21.67 1.94
CA GLU A 13 19.57 -20.46 2.66
C GLU A 13 18.62 -19.28 2.45
N LEU A 14 18.19 -19.02 1.22
CA LEU A 14 17.27 -17.93 0.90
C LEU A 14 15.89 -18.19 1.53
N THR A 15 15.41 -19.43 1.48
CA THR A 15 14.12 -19.80 2.11
C THR A 15 14.18 -19.63 3.63
N LEU A 16 15.26 -20.12 4.26
CA LEU A 16 15.48 -19.94 5.70
C LEU A 16 15.56 -18.46 6.08
N LEU A 17 16.23 -17.65 5.26
CA LEU A 17 16.33 -16.20 5.49
C LEU A 17 14.96 -15.52 5.40
N ILE A 18 14.14 -15.84 4.40
CA ILE A 18 12.77 -15.29 4.27
C ILE A 18 11.93 -15.66 5.50
N ILE A 19 12.02 -16.90 5.97
CA ILE A 19 11.34 -17.35 7.19
C ILE A 19 11.87 -16.58 8.41
N GLY A 20 13.19 -16.41 8.53
CA GLY A 20 13.80 -15.64 9.61
C GLY A 20 13.32 -14.19 9.65
N ILE A 21 13.28 -13.50 8.51
CA ILE A 21 12.74 -12.14 8.38
C ILE A 21 11.26 -12.10 8.80
N TRP A 22 10.47 -13.09 8.35
CA TRP A 22 9.07 -13.20 8.74
C TRP A 22 8.89 -13.38 10.25
N VAL A 23 9.71 -14.23 10.88
CA VAL A 23 9.69 -14.44 12.34
C VAL A 23 10.04 -13.13 13.08
N VAL A 24 11.04 -12.38 12.61
CA VAL A 24 11.39 -11.08 13.19
C VAL A 24 10.20 -10.11 13.13
N PHE A 25 9.54 -9.99 11.97
CA PHE A 25 8.35 -9.16 11.86
C PHE A 25 7.18 -9.67 12.70
N PHE A 26 7.03 -10.98 12.82
CA PHE A 26 6.00 -11.56 13.67
C PHE A 26 6.21 -11.23 15.13
N LEU A 27 7.43 -11.37 15.65
CA LEU A 27 7.79 -10.96 17.01
C LEU A 27 7.58 -9.45 17.22
N PHE A 28 7.97 -8.63 16.24
CA PHE A 28 7.70 -7.19 16.25
C PHE A 28 6.20 -6.88 16.34
N ASN A 29 5.36 -7.49 15.50
CA ASN A 29 3.91 -7.32 15.56
C ASN A 29 3.31 -7.85 16.87
N MET A 30 3.89 -8.90 17.46
CA MET A 30 3.48 -9.41 18.77
C MET A 30 3.77 -8.42 19.90
N TYR A 31 4.91 -7.72 19.85
CA TYR A 31 5.27 -6.69 20.82
C TYR A 31 4.32 -5.48 20.81
N MET A 32 3.71 -5.15 19.67
CA MET A 32 2.87 -3.96 19.57
C MET A 32 1.56 -4.04 20.34
N PRO A 33 1.20 -3.00 21.12
CA PRO A 33 -0.05 -2.93 21.87
C PRO A 33 -1.22 -2.86 20.89
N THR A 34 -2.27 -3.60 21.19
CA THR A 34 -3.43 -3.74 20.32
C THR A 34 -4.54 -2.77 20.71
N VAL A 35 -5.20 -2.19 19.70
CA VAL A 35 -6.41 -1.36 19.79
C VAL A 35 -6.20 -0.07 20.61
N ARG A 36 -5.67 0.95 19.94
CA ARG A 36 -5.51 2.32 20.47
C ARG A 36 -5.98 3.33 19.43
N ALA A 37 -6.36 4.52 19.90
CA ALA A 37 -6.68 5.66 19.04
C ALA A 37 -7.77 5.30 18.00
N ASP A 38 -7.49 5.43 16.70
CA ASP A 38 -8.49 5.23 15.66
C ASP A 38 -9.01 3.79 15.66
N ASP A 39 -8.19 2.80 16.03
CA ASP A 39 -8.61 1.41 16.14
C ASP A 39 -9.84 1.26 17.07
N LEU A 40 -9.88 1.99 18.20
CA LEU A 40 -11.04 2.00 19.12
C LEU A 40 -12.26 2.70 18.53
N VAL A 41 -12.04 3.79 17.77
CA VAL A 41 -13.11 4.54 17.12
C VAL A 41 -13.84 3.66 16.11
N TYR A 42 -13.10 2.93 15.29
CA TYR A 42 -13.66 2.01 14.30
C TYR A 42 -14.37 0.82 14.95
N VAL A 43 -13.87 0.27 16.06
CA VAL A 43 -14.56 -0.79 16.83
C VAL A 43 -15.88 -0.28 17.40
N ASN A 44 -15.86 0.87 18.09
CA ASN A 44 -17.06 1.45 18.69
C ASN A 44 -18.11 1.80 17.62
N ARG A 45 -17.67 2.26 16.45
CA ARG A 45 -18.57 2.53 15.32
C ARG A 45 -19.17 1.25 14.77
N LEU A 46 -18.37 0.20 14.61
CA LEU A 46 -18.84 -1.12 14.19
C LEU A 46 -19.88 -1.68 15.16
N ASP A 47 -19.66 -1.56 16.47
CA ASP A 47 -20.58 -2.06 17.50
C ASP A 47 -21.93 -1.32 17.50
N LYS A 48 -21.94 -0.02 17.15
CA LYS A 48 -23.15 0.79 17.11
C LYS A 48 -23.96 0.64 15.82
N LEU A 49 -23.29 0.58 14.67
CA LEU A 49 -23.94 0.72 13.35
C LEU A 49 -23.88 -0.56 12.50
N GLY A 50 -23.11 -1.57 12.92
CA GLY A 50 -22.77 -2.72 12.09
C GLY A 50 -21.90 -2.35 10.88
N TYR A 51 -21.46 -3.34 10.11
CA TYR A 51 -20.54 -3.11 8.98
C TYR A 51 -21.11 -2.17 7.92
N LEU A 52 -22.33 -2.45 7.44
CA LEU A 52 -22.95 -1.66 6.37
C LEU A 52 -23.30 -0.24 6.83
N GLY A 53 -23.89 -0.10 8.02
CA GLY A 53 -24.26 1.20 8.58
C GLY A 53 -23.04 2.08 8.80
N ALA A 54 -21.98 1.52 9.40
CA ALA A 54 -20.72 2.23 9.64
C ALA A 54 -20.05 2.70 8.33
N SER A 55 -20.03 1.85 7.30
CA SER A 55 -19.43 2.21 6.01
C SER A 55 -20.25 3.27 5.25
N ILE A 56 -21.58 3.17 5.24
CA ILE A 56 -22.44 4.16 4.57
C ILE A 56 -22.36 5.52 5.27
N GLU A 57 -22.39 5.51 6.60
CA GLU A 57 -22.27 6.73 7.41
C GLU A 57 -20.96 7.44 7.10
N HIS A 58 -19.82 6.72 7.18
CA HIS A 58 -18.52 7.32 6.96
C HIS A 58 -18.25 7.73 5.51
N TYR A 59 -18.79 7.00 4.52
CA TYR A 59 -18.77 7.41 3.13
C TYR A 59 -19.45 8.76 2.91
N LYS A 60 -20.56 9.00 3.62
CA LYS A 60 -21.31 10.24 3.54
C LYS A 60 -20.64 11.39 4.28
N THR A 61 -19.95 11.12 5.38
CA THR A 61 -19.51 12.16 6.33
C THR A 61 -18.01 12.42 6.38
N TRP A 62 -17.16 11.46 5.99
CA TRP A 62 -15.72 11.56 6.28
C TRP A 62 -14.75 11.01 5.22
N SER A 63 -14.99 9.82 4.64
CA SER A 63 -13.97 9.15 3.82
C SER A 63 -14.51 8.28 2.69
N SER A 64 -13.84 8.30 1.54
CA SER A 64 -14.02 7.34 0.44
C SER A 64 -13.43 5.94 0.69
N ARG A 65 -12.68 5.73 1.78
CA ARG A 65 -11.89 4.51 2.01
C ARG A 65 -12.71 3.30 2.47
N VAL A 66 -13.86 3.07 1.84
CA VAL A 66 -14.86 2.08 2.25
C VAL A 66 -14.26 0.68 2.36
N ILE A 67 -13.42 0.27 1.40
CA ILE A 67 -12.81 -1.07 1.40
C ILE A 67 -11.81 -1.19 2.54
N ILE A 68 -10.87 -0.25 2.64
CA ILE A 68 -9.84 -0.27 3.70
C ILE A 68 -10.50 -0.28 5.09
N GLU A 69 -11.53 0.53 5.29
CA GLU A 69 -12.24 0.63 6.55
C GLU A 69 -13.02 -0.62 6.93
N LEU A 70 -13.59 -1.34 5.95
CA LEU A 70 -14.21 -2.64 6.21
C LEU A 70 -13.20 -3.64 6.80
N PHE A 71 -12.01 -3.71 6.21
CA PHE A 71 -10.93 -4.55 6.73
C PHE A 71 -10.42 -4.05 8.08
N LEU A 72 -10.35 -2.73 8.30
CA LEU A 72 -9.96 -2.13 9.57
C LEU A 72 -10.92 -2.54 10.69
N MET A 73 -12.23 -2.39 10.46
CA MET A 73 -13.26 -2.82 11.40
C MET A 73 -13.18 -4.33 11.69
N PHE A 74 -12.97 -5.15 10.66
CA PHE A 74 -12.79 -6.60 10.82
C PHE A 74 -11.54 -6.95 11.64
N PHE A 75 -10.37 -6.44 11.25
CA PHE A 75 -9.10 -6.77 11.90
C PHE A 75 -8.98 -6.22 13.32
N SER A 76 -9.69 -5.14 13.63
CA SER A 76 -9.76 -4.63 15.00
C SER A 76 -10.43 -5.62 15.96
N LYS A 77 -11.27 -6.54 15.45
CA LYS A 77 -11.80 -7.69 16.23
C LYS A 77 -10.99 -8.97 16.08
N HIS A 78 -10.14 -9.06 15.06
CA HIS A 78 -9.34 -10.24 14.73
C HIS A 78 -7.82 -9.96 14.78
N LEU A 79 -7.36 -9.52 15.94
CA LEU A 79 -6.00 -8.99 16.15
C LEU A 79 -4.89 -9.98 15.80
N MET A 80 -5.01 -11.25 16.21
CA MET A 80 -3.99 -12.25 15.95
C MET A 80 -3.86 -12.54 14.44
N LEU A 81 -5.00 -12.54 13.73
CA LEU A 81 -5.02 -12.69 12.29
C LEU A 81 -4.36 -11.49 11.61
N TRP A 82 -4.64 -10.28 12.07
CA TRP A 82 -3.96 -9.07 11.59
C TRP A 82 -2.44 -9.14 11.80
N LYS A 83 -1.95 -9.52 12.99
CA LYS A 83 -0.50 -9.64 13.29
C LYS A 83 0.19 -10.63 12.34
N LEU A 84 -0.44 -11.78 12.10
CA LEU A 84 0.08 -12.82 11.20
C LEU A 84 0.13 -12.32 9.74
N LEU A 85 -0.96 -11.71 9.26
CA LEU A 85 -1.03 -11.19 7.89
C LEU A 85 -0.10 -9.99 7.68
N ASN A 86 -0.05 -9.06 8.64
CA ASN A 86 0.83 -7.89 8.57
C ASN A 86 2.30 -8.31 8.46
N SER A 87 2.74 -9.31 9.24
CA SER A 87 4.10 -9.86 9.15
C SER A 87 4.40 -10.46 7.78
N THR A 88 3.40 -11.12 7.19
CA THR A 88 3.49 -11.68 5.84
C THR A 88 3.59 -10.58 4.78
N ILE A 89 2.82 -9.50 4.93
CA ILE A 89 2.83 -8.36 4.02
C ILE A 89 4.16 -7.60 4.11
N MET A 90 4.68 -7.34 5.31
CA MET A 90 6.00 -6.72 5.50
C MET A 90 7.11 -7.54 4.82
N THR A 91 7.11 -8.86 5.03
CA THR A 91 8.08 -9.76 4.37
C THR A 91 7.90 -9.76 2.85
N GLY A 92 6.66 -9.80 2.38
CA GLY A 92 6.31 -9.74 0.96
C GLY A 92 6.81 -8.46 0.28
N SER A 93 6.66 -7.31 0.95
CA SER A 93 7.17 -6.02 0.46
C SER A 93 8.68 -6.06 0.24
N ILE A 94 9.46 -6.61 1.17
CA ILE A 94 10.92 -6.74 1.02
C ILE A 94 11.26 -7.62 -0.18
N VAL A 95 10.59 -8.76 -0.32
CA VAL A 95 10.84 -9.69 -1.43
C VAL A 95 10.50 -9.02 -2.77
N LEU A 96 9.41 -8.26 -2.83
CA LEU A 96 9.02 -7.50 -4.03
C LEU A 96 10.03 -6.39 -4.36
N LEU A 97 10.40 -5.56 -3.38
CA LEU A 97 11.41 -4.51 -3.54
C LEU A 97 12.75 -5.08 -4.02
N CYS A 98 13.19 -6.19 -3.44
CA CYS A 98 14.41 -6.87 -3.86
C CYS A 98 14.32 -7.36 -5.31
N LYS A 99 13.16 -7.83 -5.77
CA LYS A 99 12.94 -8.20 -7.19
C LYS A 99 12.91 -6.99 -8.14
N TYR A 100 12.46 -5.83 -7.68
CA TYR A 100 12.46 -4.62 -8.51
C TYR A 100 13.86 -4.03 -8.68
N VAL A 101 14.67 -4.08 -7.63
CA VAL A 101 16.02 -3.51 -7.64
C VAL A 101 17.05 -4.47 -8.23
N PHE A 102 16.93 -5.77 -7.96
CA PHE A 102 17.94 -6.77 -8.35
C PHE A 102 17.41 -7.79 -9.35
N ASN A 103 18.21 -8.10 -10.37
CA ASN A 103 17.90 -9.11 -11.38
C ASN A 103 17.68 -10.52 -10.80
N LYS A 104 18.31 -10.82 -9.66
CA LYS A 104 18.22 -12.11 -8.97
C LYS A 104 18.08 -11.92 -7.46
N LEU A 105 17.28 -12.77 -6.85
CA LEU A 105 17.14 -12.86 -5.40
C LEU A 105 18.32 -13.65 -4.82
N TYR A 106 19.21 -12.93 -4.14
CA TYR A 106 20.30 -13.49 -3.35
C TYR A 106 20.13 -13.07 -1.89
N SER A 107 20.62 -13.89 -0.96
CA SER A 107 20.52 -13.64 0.48
C SER A 107 21.11 -12.28 0.89
N LYS A 108 22.26 -11.90 0.29
CA LYS A 108 22.90 -10.60 0.53
C LYS A 108 22.02 -9.42 0.10
N ASN A 109 21.40 -9.52 -1.08
CA ASN A 109 20.51 -8.47 -1.60
C ASN A 109 19.25 -8.35 -0.73
N LEU A 110 18.69 -9.49 -0.30
CA LEU A 110 17.52 -9.50 0.57
C LEU A 110 17.83 -8.89 1.94
N LEU A 111 18.99 -9.20 2.53
CA LEU A 111 19.47 -8.59 3.78
C LEU A 111 19.66 -7.08 3.64
N LEU A 112 20.22 -6.62 2.52
CA LEU A 112 20.39 -5.18 2.27
C LEU A 112 19.03 -4.46 2.22
N VAL A 113 18.07 -4.99 1.44
CA VAL A 113 16.73 -4.41 1.34
C VAL A 113 16.00 -4.46 2.68
N PHE A 114 16.11 -5.55 3.43
CA PHE A 114 15.58 -5.65 4.78
C PHE A 114 16.17 -4.59 5.71
N SER A 115 17.50 -4.42 5.68
CA SER A 115 18.19 -3.43 6.51
C SER A 115 17.70 -2.01 6.22
N ILE A 116 17.57 -1.65 4.95
CA ILE A 116 17.02 -0.34 4.53
C ILE A 116 15.56 -0.19 4.96
N PHE A 117 14.75 -1.24 4.81
CA PHE A 117 13.35 -1.24 5.23
C PHE A 117 13.22 -1.00 6.75
N CYS A 118 14.12 -1.55 7.55
CA CYS A 118 14.15 -1.33 9.01
C CYS A 118 14.58 0.09 9.42
N LEU A 119 15.09 0.93 8.51
CA LEU A 119 15.37 2.34 8.77
C LEU A 119 14.11 3.21 8.74
N ILE A 120 12.99 2.68 8.22
CA ILE A 120 11.71 3.38 8.28
C ILE A 120 11.32 3.51 9.76
N PRO A 121 11.02 4.72 10.26
CA PRO A 121 10.64 4.93 11.65
C PRO A 121 9.26 4.34 11.93
N LEU A 122 9.22 3.03 12.19
CA LEU A 122 7.98 2.28 12.40
C LEU A 122 7.22 2.75 13.65
N THR A 123 7.88 3.42 14.59
CA THR A 123 7.28 3.97 15.82
C THR A 123 6.26 5.07 15.53
N ILE A 124 6.44 5.87 14.47
CA ILE A 124 5.49 6.90 14.03
C ILE A 124 4.16 6.24 13.61
N MET A 125 4.18 4.97 13.19
CA MET A 125 2.99 4.28 12.75
C MET A 125 2.00 3.94 13.88
N GLY A 126 2.42 4.02 15.14
CA GLY A 126 1.58 3.70 16.30
C GLY A 126 0.73 4.87 16.83
N GLU A 127 0.97 6.10 16.37
CA GLU A 127 0.33 7.31 16.94
C GLU A 127 -1.20 7.33 16.74
N THR A 128 -1.65 6.95 15.55
CA THR A 128 -3.07 6.88 15.17
C THR A 128 -3.71 5.50 15.39
N GLY A 129 -2.94 4.51 15.83
CA GLY A 129 -3.37 3.11 15.95
C GLY A 129 -2.69 2.21 14.91
N TRP A 130 -2.24 1.03 15.33
CA TRP A 130 -1.43 0.17 14.47
C TRP A 130 -2.23 -0.44 13.32
N ILE A 131 -3.49 -0.79 13.56
CA ILE A 131 -4.34 -1.42 12.54
C ILE A 131 -4.74 -0.35 11.53
N ALA A 132 -5.19 0.81 12.01
CA ALA A 132 -5.51 1.96 11.18
C ALA A 132 -4.34 2.37 10.29
N THR A 133 -3.13 2.53 10.84
CA THR A 133 -1.98 2.96 10.04
C THR A 133 -1.54 1.90 9.03
N THR A 134 -1.43 0.64 9.45
CA THR A 134 -0.97 -0.41 8.53
C THR A 134 -1.95 -0.63 7.38
N LEU A 135 -3.26 -0.60 7.63
CA LEU A 135 -4.27 -0.77 6.59
C LEU A 135 -4.46 0.46 5.71
N ASN A 136 -4.24 1.68 6.22
CA ASN A 136 -4.34 2.90 5.41
C ASN A 136 -3.08 3.22 4.61
N TYR A 137 -1.90 2.72 5.00
CA TYR A 137 -0.65 3.14 4.35
C TYR A 137 0.21 1.95 3.93
N GLN A 138 0.55 1.06 4.86
CA GLN A 138 1.49 -0.03 4.57
C GLN A 138 0.92 -1.09 3.61
N TRP A 139 -0.32 -1.55 3.85
CA TRP A 139 -0.98 -2.56 3.02
C TRP A 139 -1.30 -2.03 1.62
N PRO A 140 -1.86 -0.81 1.45
CA PRO A 140 -2.06 -0.24 0.13
C PRO A 140 -0.76 -0.14 -0.66
N VAL A 141 0.34 0.34 -0.05
CA VAL A 141 1.64 0.39 -0.74
C VAL A 141 2.12 -1.01 -1.15
N ALA A 142 2.05 -2.00 -0.26
CA ALA A 142 2.48 -3.37 -0.57
C ALA A 142 1.65 -4.01 -1.69
N PHE A 143 0.34 -3.81 -1.66
CA PHE A 143 -0.58 -4.32 -2.67
C PHE A 143 -0.46 -3.58 -3.99
N GLY A 144 -0.24 -2.27 -3.97
CA GLY A 144 0.07 -1.45 -5.14
C GLY A 144 1.38 -1.88 -5.80
N LEU A 145 2.42 -2.18 -5.01
CA LEU A 145 3.65 -2.78 -5.53
C LEU A 145 3.35 -4.11 -6.24
N LEU A 146 2.64 -5.03 -5.61
CA LEU A 146 2.28 -6.30 -6.26
C LEU A 146 1.45 -6.09 -7.53
N ALA A 147 0.46 -5.19 -7.49
CA ALA A 147 -0.36 -4.84 -8.64
C ALA A 147 0.42 -4.16 -9.78
N PHE A 148 1.57 -3.55 -9.48
CA PHE A 148 2.48 -3.00 -10.48
C PHE A 148 3.34 -4.09 -11.14
N TYR A 149 3.48 -5.27 -10.53
CA TYR A 149 4.36 -6.33 -11.02
C TYR A 149 4.09 -6.75 -12.49
N PRO A 150 2.84 -6.84 -13.01
CA PRO A 150 2.59 -7.07 -14.43
C PRO A 150 3.25 -6.04 -15.36
N PHE A 151 3.28 -4.76 -14.99
CA PHE A 151 3.99 -3.72 -15.75
C PHE A 151 5.49 -3.97 -15.76
N PHE A 152 6.04 -4.32 -14.59
CA PHE A 152 7.45 -4.67 -14.45
C PHE A 152 7.85 -5.91 -15.26
N GLN A 153 6.96 -6.91 -15.39
CA GLN A 153 7.21 -8.07 -16.25
C GLN A 153 7.40 -7.64 -17.71
N VAL A 154 6.50 -6.81 -18.25
CA VAL A 154 6.59 -6.32 -19.63
C VAL A 154 7.82 -5.45 -19.83
N LEU A 155 8.13 -4.55 -18.89
CA LEU A 155 9.36 -3.75 -18.91
C LEU A 155 10.63 -4.61 -18.92
N SER A 156 10.59 -5.76 -18.24
CA SER A 156 11.69 -6.73 -18.21
C SER A 156 11.71 -7.69 -19.41
N GLY A 157 10.87 -7.47 -20.44
CA GLY A 157 10.75 -8.37 -21.59
C GLY A 157 10.16 -9.75 -21.27
N LYS A 158 9.41 -9.87 -20.16
CA LYS A 158 8.76 -11.11 -19.72
C LYS A 158 7.26 -11.05 -20.00
N GLU A 159 6.68 -12.21 -20.26
CA GLU A 159 5.22 -12.33 -20.36
C GLU A 159 4.54 -12.10 -19.00
N ILE A 160 3.33 -11.53 -19.05
CA ILE A 160 2.50 -11.32 -17.86
C ILE A 160 2.03 -12.68 -17.33
N SER A 161 2.38 -12.98 -16.07
CA SER A 161 1.92 -14.21 -15.43
C SER A 161 0.44 -14.12 -15.12
N LYS A 162 -0.37 -15.04 -15.65
CA LYS A 162 -1.82 -15.09 -15.41
C LYS A 162 -2.17 -15.13 -13.92
N LYS A 163 -1.40 -15.90 -13.12
CA LYS A 163 -1.61 -15.99 -11.67
C LYS A 163 -1.39 -14.65 -10.97
N ILE A 164 -0.27 -13.98 -11.28
CA ILE A 164 0.06 -12.67 -10.69
C ILE A 164 -0.97 -11.64 -11.13
N TYR A 165 -1.33 -11.63 -12.40
CA TYR A 165 -2.34 -10.72 -12.94
C TYR A 165 -3.70 -10.88 -12.26
N CYS A 166 -4.19 -12.12 -12.10
CA CYS A 166 -5.46 -12.38 -11.41
C CYS A 166 -5.43 -11.94 -9.94
N ILE A 167 -4.30 -12.14 -9.23
CA ILE A 167 -4.13 -11.68 -7.84
C ILE A 167 -4.00 -10.15 -7.78
N SER A 168 -3.43 -9.52 -8.80
CA SER A 168 -3.22 -8.06 -8.85
C SER A 168 -4.54 -7.29 -8.85
N ILE A 169 -5.61 -7.84 -9.43
CA ILE A 169 -6.91 -7.15 -9.52
C ILE A 169 -7.53 -6.83 -8.15
N PRO A 170 -7.81 -7.82 -7.26
CA PRO A 170 -8.40 -7.53 -5.95
C PRO A 170 -7.45 -6.73 -5.05
N LEU A 171 -6.14 -6.97 -5.16
CA LEU A 171 -5.15 -6.20 -4.42
C LEU A 171 -5.07 -4.74 -4.88
N LEU A 172 -5.23 -4.49 -6.18
CA LEU A 172 -5.32 -3.14 -6.71
C LEU A 172 -6.57 -2.43 -6.23
N ILE A 173 -7.72 -3.09 -6.18
CA ILE A 173 -8.97 -2.50 -5.64
C ILE A 173 -8.75 -2.03 -4.20
N PHE A 174 -8.11 -2.86 -3.35
CA PHE A 174 -7.75 -2.45 -1.99
C PHE A 174 -6.73 -1.29 -1.98
N SER A 175 -5.67 -1.38 -2.78
CA SER A 175 -4.61 -0.36 -2.84
C SER A 175 -5.11 0.98 -3.35
N ALA A 176 -5.94 0.96 -4.40
CA ALA A 176 -6.46 2.13 -5.10
C ALA A 176 -7.53 2.86 -4.28
N ASN A 177 -8.15 2.17 -3.33
CA ASN A 177 -9.06 2.79 -2.37
C ASN A 177 -8.34 3.80 -1.45
N GLN A 178 -7.00 3.75 -1.36
CA GLN A 178 -6.21 4.81 -0.75
C GLN A 178 -5.77 5.84 -1.80
N GLU A 179 -6.40 7.01 -1.82
CA GLU A 179 -6.13 8.16 -2.70
C GLU A 179 -4.67 8.43 -3.02
N GLN A 180 -3.83 8.64 -2.00
CA GLN A 180 -2.42 9.04 -2.22
C GLN A 180 -1.65 7.94 -2.93
N VAL A 181 -1.84 6.69 -2.52
CA VAL A 181 -1.21 5.52 -3.14
C VAL A 181 -1.75 5.32 -4.55
N ASN A 182 -3.05 5.52 -4.77
CA ASN A 182 -3.69 5.40 -6.07
C ASN A 182 -3.20 6.46 -7.06
N VAL A 183 -3.03 7.71 -6.64
CA VAL A 183 -2.46 8.78 -7.48
C VAL A 183 -1.05 8.41 -7.91
N CYS A 184 -0.19 7.98 -6.98
CA CYS A 184 1.16 7.53 -7.32
C CYS A 184 1.15 6.35 -8.28
N PHE A 185 0.30 5.35 -8.04
CA PHE A 185 0.14 4.18 -8.91
C PHE A 185 -0.34 4.56 -10.31
N PHE A 186 -1.36 5.41 -10.41
CA PHE A 186 -1.92 5.88 -11.68
C PHE A 186 -0.89 6.64 -12.51
N VAL A 187 -0.18 7.58 -11.90
CA VAL A 187 0.87 8.36 -12.58
C VAL A 187 1.98 7.44 -13.06
N LEU A 188 2.49 6.57 -12.20
CA LEU A 188 3.57 5.63 -12.56
C LEU A 188 3.14 4.70 -13.71
N THR A 189 1.97 4.06 -13.60
CA THR A 189 1.47 3.15 -14.63
C THR A 189 1.14 3.86 -15.94
N SER A 190 0.70 5.12 -15.88
CA SER A 190 0.47 5.94 -17.08
C SER A 190 1.79 6.24 -17.81
N LEU A 191 2.82 6.68 -17.09
CA LEU A 191 4.16 6.91 -17.66
C LEU A 191 4.75 5.63 -18.26
N VAL A 192 4.65 4.52 -17.56
CA VAL A 192 5.12 3.21 -18.05
C VAL A 192 4.33 2.76 -19.29
N SER A 193 3.01 2.94 -19.29
CA SER A 193 2.16 2.61 -20.44
C SER A 193 2.52 3.44 -21.66
N LEU A 194 2.73 4.75 -21.50
CA LEU A 194 3.19 5.64 -22.58
C LEU A 194 4.54 5.17 -23.12
N TYR A 195 5.51 4.91 -22.24
CA TYR A 195 6.83 4.38 -22.65
C TYR A 195 6.70 3.07 -23.44
N LEU A 196 5.89 2.12 -22.98
CA LEU A 196 5.68 0.84 -23.66
C LEU A 196 4.95 0.99 -25.02
N LEU A 197 4.03 1.95 -25.13
CA LEU A 197 3.38 2.31 -26.40
C LEU A 197 4.40 2.90 -27.39
N PHE A 198 5.26 3.82 -26.95
CA PHE A 198 6.35 4.36 -27.78
C PHE A 198 7.30 3.25 -28.27
N ARG A 199 7.56 2.24 -27.44
CA ARG A 199 8.37 1.06 -27.78
C ARG A 199 7.62 -0.02 -28.58
N ARG A 200 6.33 0.19 -28.90
CA ARG A 200 5.44 -0.79 -29.57
C ARG A 200 5.41 -2.17 -28.89
N ASN A 201 5.59 -2.21 -27.58
CA ASN A 201 5.59 -3.43 -26.76
C ASN A 201 4.51 -3.38 -25.66
N TYR A 202 3.44 -2.62 -25.90
CA TYR A 202 2.36 -2.47 -24.94
C TYR A 202 1.45 -3.70 -24.94
N ASN A 203 1.18 -4.24 -23.76
CA ASN A 203 0.22 -5.32 -23.57
C ASN A 203 -1.10 -4.75 -23.09
N TYR A 204 -2.18 -4.94 -23.87
CA TYR A 204 -3.50 -4.40 -23.56
C TYR A 204 -4.04 -4.84 -22.18
N LYS A 205 -3.60 -5.97 -21.62
CA LYS A 205 -4.01 -6.39 -20.26
C LYS A 205 -3.64 -5.35 -19.20
N LEU A 206 -2.58 -4.57 -19.41
CA LEU A 206 -2.18 -3.51 -18.48
C LEU A 206 -3.23 -2.40 -18.40
N SER A 207 -4.01 -2.16 -19.47
CA SER A 207 -5.02 -1.10 -19.45
C SER A 207 -6.11 -1.37 -18.43
N ALA A 208 -6.47 -2.63 -18.20
CA ALA A 208 -7.48 -2.98 -17.20
C ALA A 208 -7.05 -2.54 -15.78
N LEU A 209 -5.77 -2.69 -15.44
CA LEU A 209 -5.25 -2.23 -14.14
C LEU A 209 -5.27 -0.70 -14.05
N SER A 210 -4.84 0.01 -15.09
CA SER A 210 -4.91 1.47 -15.13
C SER A 210 -6.36 2.00 -15.09
N ILE A 211 -7.30 1.31 -15.72
CA ILE A 211 -8.73 1.64 -15.69
C ILE A 211 -9.30 1.46 -14.28
N ILE A 212 -8.97 0.36 -13.58
CA ILE A 212 -9.40 0.16 -12.18
C ILE A 212 -8.92 1.32 -11.30
N SER A 213 -7.63 1.67 -11.43
CA SER A 213 -7.04 2.80 -10.69
C SER A 213 -7.76 4.13 -11.00
N LEU A 214 -8.06 4.39 -12.29
CA LEU A 214 -8.79 5.58 -12.72
C LEU A 214 -10.22 5.63 -12.16
N VAL A 215 -10.95 4.50 -12.18
CA VAL A 215 -12.31 4.41 -11.64
C VAL A 215 -12.30 4.70 -10.13
N GLU A 216 -11.35 4.14 -9.38
CA GLU A 216 -11.19 4.43 -7.95
C GLU A 216 -10.82 5.89 -7.69
N LEU A 217 -10.03 6.54 -8.55
CA LEU A 217 -9.75 7.98 -8.43
C LEU A 217 -11.04 8.79 -8.60
N PHE A 218 -11.85 8.49 -9.61
CA PHE A 218 -13.15 9.15 -9.81
C PHE A 218 -14.09 8.93 -8.63
N PHE A 219 -14.17 7.68 -8.14
CA PHE A 219 -14.94 7.36 -6.95
C PHE A 219 -14.51 8.21 -5.75
N SER A 220 -13.21 8.32 -5.51
CA SER A 220 -12.68 9.11 -4.39
C SER A 220 -12.93 10.61 -4.53
N LEU A 221 -12.81 11.16 -5.75
CA LEU A 221 -13.08 12.57 -6.02
C LEU A 221 -14.56 12.94 -5.86
N THR A 222 -15.46 12.00 -6.13
CA THR A 222 -16.92 12.19 -6.01
C THR A 222 -17.47 11.84 -4.63
N ALA A 223 -16.64 11.30 -3.73
CA ALA A 223 -17.09 10.90 -2.40
C ALA A 223 -17.42 12.15 -1.55
N PRO A 224 -18.67 12.28 -1.06
CA PRO A 224 -19.11 13.46 -0.32
C PRO A 224 -18.32 13.64 0.99
N GLY A 225 -18.04 12.53 1.69
CA GLY A 225 -17.30 12.54 2.95
C GLY A 225 -15.93 13.21 2.86
N ASN A 226 -15.22 13.03 1.74
CA ASN A 226 -13.90 13.65 1.55
C ASN A 226 -13.98 15.18 1.51
N THR A 227 -14.99 15.72 0.84
CA THR A 227 -15.19 17.18 0.77
C THR A 227 -15.59 17.77 2.11
N LEU A 228 -16.45 17.08 2.86
CA LEU A 228 -16.86 17.47 4.21
C LEU A 228 -15.68 17.42 5.19
N ARG A 229 -14.89 16.34 5.15
CA ARG A 229 -13.67 16.20 5.97
C ARG A 229 -12.66 17.28 5.64
N ALA A 230 -12.38 17.53 4.36
CA ALA A 230 -11.46 18.59 3.96
C ALA A 230 -11.92 19.97 4.49
N ALA A 231 -13.21 20.29 4.36
CA ALA A 231 -13.75 21.53 4.92
C ALA A 231 -13.63 21.59 6.45
N HIS A 232 -13.92 20.48 7.15
CA HIS A 232 -13.78 20.37 8.59
C HIS A 232 -12.34 20.54 9.06
N GLU A 233 -11.38 19.84 8.44
CA GLU A 233 -9.95 19.91 8.77
C GLU A 233 -9.38 21.30 8.52
N ILE A 234 -9.70 21.92 7.38
CA ILE A 234 -9.27 23.30 7.08
C ILE A 234 -9.80 24.27 8.14
N ASN A 235 -11.08 24.18 8.49
CA ASN A 235 -11.67 25.07 9.49
C ASN A 235 -11.08 24.86 10.89
N LYS A 236 -10.75 23.62 11.25
CA LYS A 236 -10.29 23.26 12.59
C LYS A 236 -8.80 23.54 12.80
N TRP A 237 -7.97 23.19 11.83
CA TRP A 237 -6.52 23.16 12.00
C TRP A 237 -5.80 24.29 11.29
N PHE A 238 -6.29 24.73 10.13
CA PHE A 238 -5.58 25.75 9.35
C PHE A 238 -6.51 26.58 8.44
N PRO A 239 -7.31 27.51 9.01
CA PRO A 239 -8.32 28.27 8.27
C PRO A 239 -7.76 29.11 7.11
N GLU A 240 -6.51 29.55 7.25
CA GLU A 240 -5.80 30.36 6.25
C GLU A 240 -5.58 29.62 4.92
N TYR A 241 -5.59 28.28 4.94
CA TYR A 241 -5.47 27.44 3.74
C TYR A 241 -6.52 27.79 2.67
N LYS A 242 -7.69 28.32 3.07
CA LYS A 242 -8.72 28.79 2.12
C LYS A 242 -8.25 29.94 1.23
N LYS A 243 -7.34 30.78 1.73
CA LYS A 243 -6.81 31.96 1.03
C LYS A 243 -5.62 31.62 0.13
N PHE A 244 -5.14 30.39 0.16
CA PHE A 244 -3.94 29.99 -0.56
C PHE A 244 -4.24 29.75 -2.03
N ASN A 245 -3.40 30.36 -2.88
CA ASN A 245 -3.35 30.04 -4.29
C ASN A 245 -2.66 28.68 -4.51
N PHE A 246 -2.59 28.24 -5.77
CA PHE A 246 -1.99 26.96 -6.12
C PHE A 246 -0.53 26.85 -5.69
N VAL A 247 0.28 27.90 -5.88
CA VAL A 247 1.72 27.91 -5.55
C VAL A 247 1.92 27.73 -4.04
N ASN A 248 1.16 28.45 -3.21
CA ASN A 248 1.23 28.35 -1.76
C ASN A 248 0.87 26.94 -1.28
N LYS A 249 -0.15 26.30 -1.89
CA LYS A 249 -0.53 24.93 -1.54
C LYS A 249 0.56 23.92 -1.91
N LEU A 250 1.22 24.13 -3.05
CA LEU A 250 2.33 23.31 -3.51
C LEU A 250 3.54 23.45 -2.59
N ASP A 251 3.88 24.69 -2.23
CA ASP A 251 4.96 25.00 -1.28
C ASP A 251 4.72 24.37 0.09
N LEU A 252 3.49 24.47 0.63
CA LEU A 252 3.15 23.77 1.88
C LEU A 252 3.29 22.25 1.77
N GLY A 253 2.90 21.66 0.64
CA GLY A 253 3.06 20.23 0.42
C GLY A 253 4.53 19.81 0.55
N ILE A 254 5.43 20.54 -0.11
CA ILE A 254 6.88 20.26 -0.10
C ILE A 254 7.51 20.56 1.28
N SER A 255 7.13 21.69 1.88
CA SER A 255 7.67 22.15 3.16
C SER A 255 7.23 21.26 4.34
N SER A 256 5.98 20.79 4.34
CA SER A 256 5.45 19.95 5.42
C SER A 256 6.08 18.55 5.48
N GLU A 257 6.53 18.00 4.34
CA GLU A 257 7.27 16.74 4.34
C GLU A 257 8.73 16.93 4.76
N SER A 258 9.38 18.00 4.31
CA SER A 258 10.80 18.24 4.60
C SER A 258 11.07 18.53 6.08
N VAL A 259 10.19 19.26 6.77
CA VAL A 259 10.37 19.57 8.21
C VAL A 259 10.48 18.32 9.09
N LYS A 260 9.82 17.20 8.73
CA LYS A 260 9.87 15.95 9.52
C LYS A 260 11.20 15.21 9.44
N TYR A 261 12.07 15.55 8.50
CA TYR A 261 13.38 14.90 8.31
C TYR A 261 14.57 15.76 8.72
N PHE A 262 14.35 17.06 8.99
CA PHE A 262 15.42 18.03 9.30
C PHE A 262 15.33 18.62 10.72
N VAL A 263 14.43 18.11 11.57
CA VAL A 263 14.28 18.47 12.99
C VAL A 263 14.26 17.19 13.81
#